data_AF-A0A3A8GBW5-F1
#
_entry.id   AF-A0A3A8GBW5-F1
#
_cell.length_a   1.000
_cell.length_b   1.000
_cell.length_c   1.000
_cell.angle_alpha   90.00
_cell.angle_beta   90.00
_cell.angle_gamma   90.00
#
_symmetry.space_group_name_H-M   'P 1'
#
loop_
_entity.id
_entity.type
_entity.pdbx_description
1 polymer ?
#
loop_
_entity_poly.entity_id
_entity_poly.type
_entity_poly.pdbx_seq_one_letter_code
_entity_poly.pdbx_strand_id
1 'polypeptide(L)'
;MHPPESRRPQPWPIRLAHWANVPLLAILAASGLQILVAYPLMGARGRPFALYPFQDAVPPSWLRLGDWLAGARSWHFAFGWFLALNGFVYVLYLAISGEWRRRLFLPRRDTRDAVATLAYYLRLRPAPAQTGLYNGLQRLAYSATLLMGALSVLSGLVLYKPVQLQWLTALFGGYDPARFVHLLLLALFAFFTVGHVVLVALHPRTFGEMITGGRKPDV
;
A
#
# COMPACT_ATOMS: atom_id res chain seq x y z
N MET A 1 -21.40 9.19 25.51
CA MET A 1 -20.20 10.04 25.76
C MET A 1 -18.97 9.22 25.42
N HIS A 2 -18.29 9.52 24.31
CA HIS A 2 -16.94 9.00 24.09
C HIS A 2 -15.98 9.82 24.97
N PRO A 3 -15.10 9.21 25.76
CA PRO A 3 -14.12 9.96 26.54
C PRO A 3 -13.27 10.83 25.60
N PRO A 4 -12.88 12.05 26.00
CA PRO A 4 -12.07 12.93 25.16
C PRO A 4 -10.80 12.20 24.74
N GLU A 5 -10.54 12.17 23.43
CA GLU A 5 -9.34 11.53 22.90
C GLU A 5 -8.12 12.38 23.28
N SER A 6 -7.41 12.03 24.35
CA SER A 6 -6.19 12.74 24.80
C SER A 6 -5.00 12.63 23.84
N ARG A 7 -5.16 11.95 22.70
CA ARG A 7 -4.10 11.61 21.74
C ARG A 7 -4.21 12.49 20.50
N ARG A 8 -3.05 12.84 19.92
CA ARG A 8 -3.03 13.57 18.65
C ARG A 8 -3.64 12.74 17.51
N PRO A 9 -4.33 13.38 16.55
CA PRO A 9 -4.82 12.73 15.33
C PRO A 9 -3.77 11.90 14.59
N GLN A 10 -2.55 12.44 14.44
CA GLN A 10 -1.42 11.75 13.81
C GLN A 10 -0.19 11.72 14.74
N PRO A 11 -0.03 10.67 15.55
CA PRO A 11 1.17 10.42 16.35
C PRO A 11 2.44 10.37 15.49
N TRP A 12 3.57 10.80 16.05
CA TRP A 12 4.84 10.86 15.30
C TRP A 12 5.28 9.53 14.67
N PRO A 13 5.09 8.32 15.27
CA PRO A 13 5.53 7.08 14.63
C PRO A 13 4.78 6.80 13.35
N ILE A 14 3.49 7.17 13.30
CA ILE A 14 2.65 7.00 12.12
C ILE A 14 3.10 7.94 11.01
N ARG A 15 3.46 9.19 11.36
CA ARG A 15 3.97 10.15 10.39
C ARG A 15 5.30 9.72 9.82
N LEU A 16 6.22 9.29 10.68
CA LEU A 16 7.51 8.78 10.23
C LEU A 16 7.34 7.59 9.28
N ALA A 17 6.52 6.60 9.66
CA ALA A 17 6.28 5.43 8.83
C ALA A 17 5.66 5.79 7.48
N HIS A 18 4.69 6.71 7.46
CA HIS A 18 4.10 7.22 6.23
C HIS A 18 5.12 7.91 5.32
N TRP A 19 5.89 8.87 5.86
CA TRP A 19 6.85 9.61 5.08
C TRP A 19 8.03 8.76 4.63
N ALA A 20 8.39 7.72 5.37
CA ALA A 20 9.33 6.71 4.92
C ALA A 20 8.77 5.89 3.74
N ASN A 21 7.48 5.53 3.76
CA ASN A 21 6.87 4.75 2.69
C ASN A 21 6.89 5.47 1.32
N VAL A 22 6.86 6.81 1.28
CA VAL A 22 6.83 7.57 0.03
C VAL A 22 8.06 7.27 -0.87
N PRO A 23 9.31 7.52 -0.45
CA PRO A 23 10.48 7.18 -1.25
C PRO A 23 10.67 5.67 -1.39
N LEU A 24 10.34 4.86 -0.37
CA LEU A 24 10.50 3.41 -0.42
C LEU A 24 9.64 2.80 -1.54
N LEU A 25 8.34 3.14 -1.58
CA LEU A 25 7.42 2.64 -2.60
C LEU A 25 7.75 3.17 -3.98
N ALA A 26 8.22 4.42 -4.11
CA ALA A 26 8.64 4.98 -5.40
C ALA A 26 9.85 4.22 -5.98
N ILE A 27 10.89 3.98 -5.16
CA ILE A 27 12.08 3.23 -5.58
C ILE A 27 11.74 1.78 -5.90
N LEU A 28 10.90 1.14 -5.10
CA LEU A 28 10.45 -0.23 -5.33
C LEU A 28 9.61 -0.36 -6.60
N ALA A 29 8.71 0.58 -6.86
CA ALA A 29 7.92 0.61 -8.09
C ALA A 29 8.82 0.79 -9.31
N ALA A 30 9.73 1.77 -9.30
CA ALA A 30 10.60 2.06 -10.43
C ALA A 30 11.60 0.92 -10.73
N SER A 31 12.20 0.34 -9.70
CA SER A 31 13.08 -0.82 -9.84
C SER A 31 12.29 -2.09 -10.23
N GLY A 32 11.07 -2.26 -9.73
CA GLY A 32 10.17 -3.36 -10.10
C GLY A 32 9.75 -3.31 -11.57
N LEU A 33 9.45 -2.12 -12.10
CA LEU A 33 9.19 -1.91 -13.52
C LEU A 33 10.42 -2.24 -14.39
N GLN A 34 11.63 -1.92 -13.91
CA GLN A 34 12.86 -2.31 -14.61
C GLN A 34 13.08 -3.83 -14.61
N ILE A 35 12.76 -4.53 -13.51
CA ILE A 35 12.80 -6.00 -13.45
C ILE A 35 11.78 -6.62 -14.42
N LEU A 36 10.58 -6.03 -14.51
CA LEU A 36 9.52 -6.49 -15.41
C LEU A 36 9.97 -6.47 -16.88
N VAL A 37 10.67 -5.42 -17.32
CA VAL A 37 11.19 -5.29 -18.69
C VAL A 37 12.09 -6.45 -19.08
N ALA A 38 12.87 -6.99 -18.14
CA ALA A 38 13.79 -8.08 -18.45
C ALA A 38 13.07 -9.43 -18.67
N TYR A 39 11.90 -9.62 -18.07
CA TYR A 39 11.13 -10.86 -18.22
C TYR A 39 9.61 -10.60 -18.08
N PRO A 40 8.96 -10.03 -19.11
CA PRO A 40 7.57 -9.58 -19.02
C PRO A 40 6.56 -10.74 -19.08
N LEU A 41 6.97 -11.89 -19.62
CA LEU A 41 6.13 -13.09 -19.69
C LEU A 41 6.08 -13.76 -18.31
N MET A 42 4.87 -13.90 -17.78
CA MET A 42 4.62 -14.45 -16.43
C MET A 42 4.05 -15.86 -16.43
N GLY A 43 3.73 -16.41 -17.60
CA GLY A 43 3.27 -17.79 -17.71
C GLY A 43 4.41 -18.80 -17.67
N ALA A 44 4.06 -20.03 -17.33
CA ALA A 44 5.01 -21.14 -17.25
C ALA A 44 5.80 -21.29 -18.55
N ARG A 45 7.13 -21.42 -18.41
CA ARG A 45 8.09 -21.55 -19.53
C ARG A 45 8.05 -20.36 -20.51
N GLY A 46 7.83 -19.15 -20.00
CA GLY A 46 7.81 -17.94 -20.81
C GLY A 46 6.57 -17.82 -21.70
N ARG A 47 5.45 -18.43 -21.30
CA ARG A 47 4.18 -18.28 -22.01
C ARG A 47 3.47 -16.98 -21.59
N PRO A 48 2.55 -16.48 -22.43
CA PRO A 48 1.57 -15.49 -22.01
C PRO A 48 0.85 -15.88 -20.74
N PHE A 49 0.54 -14.91 -19.88
CA PHE A 49 -0.28 -15.13 -18.69
C PHE A 49 -1.68 -14.58 -18.95
N ALA A 50 -2.70 -15.43 -18.93
CA ALA A 50 -4.04 -15.08 -19.40
C ALA A 50 -4.65 -13.84 -18.71
N LEU A 51 -4.28 -13.56 -17.45
CA LEU A 51 -4.78 -12.43 -16.67
C LEU A 51 -3.90 -11.17 -16.77
N TYR A 52 -2.86 -11.17 -17.60
CA TYR A 52 -1.94 -10.05 -17.80
C TYR A 52 -1.88 -9.62 -19.28
N PRO A 53 -2.76 -8.71 -19.73
CA PRO A 53 -2.85 -8.31 -21.14
C PRO A 53 -1.71 -7.37 -21.59
N PHE A 54 -0.91 -6.82 -20.67
CA PHE A 54 0.15 -5.84 -20.98
C PHE A 54 1.55 -6.47 -21.12
N GLN A 55 1.62 -7.76 -21.41
CA GLN A 55 2.88 -8.51 -21.53
C GLN A 55 3.79 -8.05 -22.67
N ASP A 56 3.24 -7.41 -23.69
CA ASP A 56 4.01 -6.84 -24.81
C ASP A 56 4.32 -5.35 -24.63
N ALA A 57 3.79 -4.73 -23.56
CA ALA A 57 4.01 -3.33 -23.25
C ALA A 57 5.28 -3.14 -22.42
N VAL A 58 6.13 -2.21 -22.86
CA VAL A 58 7.35 -1.84 -22.14
C VAL A 58 7.07 -0.55 -21.35
N PRO A 59 7.22 -0.55 -20.01
CA PRO A 59 7.14 0.66 -19.23
C PRO A 59 8.15 1.73 -19.69
N PRO A 60 7.74 3.01 -19.79
CA PRO A 60 8.63 4.11 -20.17
C PRO A 60 9.92 4.15 -19.35
N SER A 61 11.05 4.50 -19.97
CA SER A 61 12.36 4.56 -19.31
C SER A 61 12.41 5.50 -18.11
N TRP A 62 11.72 6.64 -18.17
CA TRP A 62 11.66 7.63 -17.10
C TRP A 62 10.92 7.16 -15.84
N LEU A 63 10.17 6.04 -15.92
CA LEU A 63 9.53 5.39 -14.77
C LEU A 63 10.39 4.29 -14.14
N ARG A 64 11.55 3.97 -14.73
CA ARG A 64 12.37 2.81 -14.36
C ARG A 64 13.63 3.23 -13.61
N LEU A 65 14.12 2.35 -12.73
CA LEU A 65 15.33 2.57 -11.94
C LEU A 65 16.26 1.37 -12.01
N GLY A 66 17.57 1.63 -12.14
CA GLY A 66 18.64 0.63 -12.02
C GLY A 66 19.23 0.15 -13.34
N ASP A 67 18.82 0.74 -14.47
CA ASP A 67 19.33 0.62 -15.86
C ASP A 67 19.32 -0.79 -16.49
N TRP A 68 19.83 -1.77 -15.78
CA TRP A 68 19.97 -3.17 -16.18
C TRP A 68 19.39 -4.09 -15.09
N LEU A 69 19.23 -5.38 -15.40
CA LEU A 69 18.53 -6.32 -14.52
C LEU A 69 19.19 -6.44 -13.14
N ALA A 70 20.52 -6.57 -13.06
CA ALA A 70 21.20 -6.73 -11.78
C ALA A 70 21.14 -5.45 -10.94
N GLY A 71 21.32 -4.28 -11.56
CA GLY A 71 21.18 -2.98 -10.89
C GLY A 71 19.79 -2.78 -10.30
N ALA A 72 18.75 -3.05 -11.10
CA ALA A 72 17.36 -2.99 -10.65
C ALA A 72 17.08 -3.93 -9.46
N ARG A 73 17.56 -5.18 -9.52
CA ARG A 73 17.42 -6.15 -8.43
C ARG A 73 18.11 -5.67 -7.16
N SER A 74 19.30 -5.09 -7.25
CA SER A 74 20.03 -4.56 -6.09
C SER A 74 19.25 -3.45 -5.38
N TRP A 75 18.74 -2.46 -6.14
CA TRP A 75 17.88 -1.40 -5.59
C TRP A 75 16.60 -1.99 -4.97
N HIS A 76 15.97 -2.92 -5.68
CA HIS A 76 14.69 -3.49 -5.24
C HIS A 76 14.83 -4.27 -3.93
N PHE A 77 15.83 -5.14 -3.81
CA PHE A 77 16.02 -5.92 -2.58
C PHE A 77 16.49 -5.07 -1.41
N ALA A 78 17.38 -4.10 -1.62
CA ALA A 78 17.83 -3.20 -0.57
C ALA A 78 16.65 -2.42 0.04
N PHE A 79 15.83 -1.79 -0.81
CA PHE A 79 14.69 -1.00 -0.37
C PHE A 79 13.50 -1.87 0.08
N GLY A 80 13.41 -3.11 -0.40
CA GLY A 80 12.43 -4.09 0.06
C GLY A 80 12.62 -4.43 1.54
N TRP A 81 13.86 -4.56 2.00
CA TRP A 81 14.16 -4.78 3.42
C TRP A 81 13.82 -3.56 4.28
N PHE A 82 14.07 -2.34 3.80
CA PHE A 82 13.65 -1.12 4.50
C PHE A 82 12.12 -1.02 4.61
N LEU A 83 11.38 -1.36 3.54
CA LEU A 83 9.92 -1.42 3.58
C LEU A 83 9.43 -2.48 4.57
N ALA A 84 10.01 -3.68 4.55
CA ALA A 84 9.65 -4.76 5.47
C ALA A 84 9.89 -4.37 6.94
N LEU A 85 11.04 -3.75 7.25
CA LEU A 85 11.36 -3.26 8.59
C LEU A 85 10.41 -2.13 9.01
N ASN A 86 10.17 -1.13 8.15
CA ASN A 86 9.25 -0.04 8.44
C ASN A 86 7.82 -0.56 8.71
N GLY A 87 7.34 -1.50 7.89
CA GLY A 87 6.06 -2.16 8.05
C GLY A 87 5.97 -2.97 9.35
N PHE A 88 7.02 -3.72 9.70
CA PHE A 88 7.08 -4.49 10.94
C PHE A 88 7.00 -3.60 12.18
N VAL A 89 7.83 -2.54 12.24
CA VAL A 89 7.82 -1.55 13.32
C VAL A 89 6.44 -0.89 13.43
N TYR A 90 5.84 -0.56 12.29
CA TYR A 90 4.51 0.03 12.24
C TYR A 90 3.41 -0.89 12.78
N VAL A 91 3.39 -2.16 12.36
CA VAL A 91 2.42 -3.15 12.85
C VAL A 91 2.59 -3.36 14.35
N LEU A 92 3.83 -3.46 14.84
CA LEU A 92 4.11 -3.59 16.27
C LEU A 92 3.60 -2.37 17.05
N TYR A 93 3.84 -1.16 16.53
CA TYR A 93 3.30 0.07 17.12
C TYR A 93 1.77 0.04 17.16
N LEU A 94 1.09 -0.38 16.08
CA LEU A 94 -0.37 -0.48 16.07
C LEU A 94 -0.90 -1.45 17.12
N ALA A 95 -0.25 -2.62 17.27
CA ALA A 95 -0.62 -3.63 18.25
C ALA A 95 -0.45 -3.11 19.69
N ILE A 96 0.70 -2.52 20.02
CA ILE A 96 1.03 -2.04 21.37
C ILE A 96 0.21 -0.80 21.76
N SER A 97 0.08 0.18 20.87
CA SER A 97 -0.61 1.45 21.17
C SER A 97 -2.13 1.36 21.18
N GLY A 98 -2.69 0.28 20.63
CA GLY A 98 -4.12 0.10 20.42
C GLY A 98 -4.69 0.97 19.29
N GLU A 99 -3.86 1.66 18.50
CA GLU A 99 -4.30 2.52 17.40
C GLU A 99 -5.02 1.75 16.29
N TRP A 100 -4.84 0.42 16.22
CA TRP A 100 -5.58 -0.44 15.31
C TRP A 100 -7.11 -0.28 15.46
N ARG A 101 -7.62 -0.02 16.68
CA ARG A 101 -9.07 0.15 16.93
C ARG A 101 -9.65 1.40 16.26
N ARG A 102 -8.83 2.46 16.13
CA ARG A 102 -9.23 3.75 15.53
C ARG A 102 -8.99 3.80 14.03
N ARG A 103 -8.09 2.97 13.49
CA ARG A 103 -7.59 3.09 12.11
C ARG A 103 -7.99 1.94 11.20
N LEU A 104 -8.07 0.72 11.72
CA LEU A 104 -8.44 -0.43 10.89
C LEU A 104 -9.93 -0.42 10.60
N PHE A 105 -10.26 -0.89 9.40
CA PHE A 105 -11.60 -1.16 8.92
C PHE A 105 -12.18 -2.39 9.63
N LEU A 106 -13.36 -2.24 10.22
CA LEU A 106 -14.16 -3.34 10.75
C LEU A 106 -15.47 -3.42 9.95
N PRO A 107 -15.73 -4.50 9.20
CA PRO A 107 -16.88 -4.58 8.29
C PRO A 107 -18.22 -4.25 8.95
N ARG A 108 -18.45 -4.73 10.18
CA ARG A 108 -19.70 -4.48 10.92
C ARG A 108 -19.90 -3.00 11.29
N ARG A 109 -18.81 -2.25 11.46
CA ARG A 109 -18.84 -0.84 11.89
C ARG A 109 -18.80 0.11 10.70
N ASP A 110 -17.97 -0.18 9.71
CA ASP A 110 -17.49 0.82 8.76
C ASP A 110 -18.09 0.67 7.35
N THR A 111 -18.70 -0.48 7.01
CA THR A 111 -19.16 -0.74 5.62
C THR A 111 -20.19 0.26 5.13
N ARG A 112 -21.23 0.53 5.93
CA ARG A 112 -22.29 1.48 5.55
C ARG A 112 -21.72 2.88 5.31
N ASP A 113 -20.80 3.28 6.17
CA ASP A 113 -20.15 4.58 6.12
C ASP A 113 -19.18 4.72 4.92
N ALA A 114 -18.44 3.65 4.62
CA ALA A 114 -17.59 3.57 3.43
C ALA A 114 -18.39 3.71 2.13
N VAL A 115 -19.51 2.99 2.01
CA VAL A 115 -20.40 3.07 0.84
C VAL A 115 -21.01 4.47 0.72
N ALA A 116 -21.47 5.04 1.83
CA ALA A 116 -22.05 6.39 1.84
C ALA A 116 -21.02 7.47 1.45
N THR A 117 -19.78 7.33 1.89
CA THR A 117 -18.67 8.24 1.54
C THR A 117 -18.28 8.10 0.08
N LEU A 118 -18.21 6.86 -0.44
CA LEU A 118 -17.95 6.61 -1.86
C LEU A 118 -19.04 7.23 -2.74
N ALA A 119 -20.31 7.04 -2.39
CA ALA A 119 -21.45 7.63 -3.11
C ALA A 119 -21.37 9.17 -3.12
N TYR A 120 -20.93 9.79 -2.02
CA TYR A 120 -20.70 11.24 -1.97
C TYR A 120 -19.59 11.68 -2.94
N TYR A 121 -18.44 10.99 -2.97
CA TYR A 121 -17.37 11.32 -3.91
C TYR A 121 -17.76 11.10 -5.38
N LEU A 122 -18.62 10.11 -5.66
CA LEU A 122 -19.21 9.88 -6.98
C LEU A 122 -20.36 10.85 -7.31
N ARG A 123 -20.65 11.84 -6.44
CA ARG A 123 -21.77 12.79 -6.57
C ARG A 123 -23.15 12.14 -6.65
N LEU A 124 -23.29 10.91 -6.19
CA LEU A 124 -24.55 10.17 -6.06
C LEU A 124 -25.30 10.52 -4.77
N ARG A 125 -24.63 11.22 -3.85
CA ARG A 125 -25.19 11.67 -2.57
C ARG A 125 -24.83 13.14 -2.33
N PRO A 126 -25.77 13.97 -1.81
CA PRO A 126 -25.52 15.39 -1.61
C PRO A 126 -24.67 15.72 -0.37
N ALA A 127 -24.67 14.86 0.64
CA ALA A 127 -24.00 15.12 1.91
C ALA A 127 -22.97 14.02 2.26
N PRO A 128 -21.81 14.40 2.83
CA PRO A 128 -20.83 13.45 3.33
C PRO A 128 -21.37 12.69 4.54
N ALA A 129 -20.83 11.50 4.79
CA ALA A 129 -21.16 10.77 6.01
C ALA A 129 -20.52 11.45 7.24
N GLN A 130 -21.25 11.51 8.36
CA GLN A 130 -20.71 12.07 9.59
C GLN A 130 -19.80 11.05 10.26
N THR A 131 -18.53 11.40 10.42
CA THR A 131 -17.52 10.48 10.93
C THR A 131 -16.62 11.17 11.93
N GLY A 132 -16.10 10.41 12.90
CA GLY A 132 -15.05 10.85 13.80
C GLY A 132 -13.72 11.06 13.08
N LEU A 133 -12.60 10.64 13.67
CA LEU A 133 -11.26 10.86 13.12
C LEU A 133 -11.09 10.41 11.65
N TYR A 134 -11.67 9.27 11.28
CA TYR A 134 -11.65 8.74 9.90
C TYR A 134 -13.01 8.21 9.50
N ASN A 135 -13.38 8.48 8.25
CA ASN A 135 -14.51 7.82 7.60
C ASN A 135 -14.18 6.38 7.20
N GLY A 136 -15.20 5.59 6.90
CA GLY A 136 -15.12 4.18 6.59
C GLY A 136 -14.32 3.91 5.33
N LEU A 137 -14.37 4.82 4.34
CA LEU A 137 -13.56 4.70 3.12
C LEU A 137 -12.07 4.93 3.40
N GLN A 138 -11.73 5.86 4.30
CA GLN A 138 -10.36 6.10 4.77
C GLN A 138 -9.84 4.92 5.61
N ARG A 139 -10.66 4.35 6.50
CA ARG A 139 -10.30 3.13 7.25
C ARG A 139 -10.09 1.94 6.32
N LEU A 140 -10.95 1.79 5.31
CA LEU A 140 -10.80 0.77 4.28
C LEU A 140 -9.50 0.95 3.51
N ALA A 141 -9.21 2.17 3.06
CA ALA A 141 -7.97 2.53 2.38
C ALA A 141 -6.72 2.23 3.24
N TYR A 142 -6.78 2.57 4.53
CA TYR A 142 -5.72 2.26 5.49
C TYR A 142 -5.50 0.75 5.65
N SER A 143 -6.59 -0.01 5.87
CA SER A 143 -6.51 -1.46 6.00
C SER A 143 -6.04 -2.14 4.71
N ALA A 144 -6.51 -1.67 3.56
CA ALA A 144 -6.13 -2.19 2.25
C ALA A 144 -4.64 -1.97 1.98
N THR A 145 -4.12 -0.76 2.21
CA THR A 145 -2.69 -0.47 2.02
C THR A 145 -1.79 -1.26 2.95
N LEU A 146 -2.19 -1.46 4.21
CA LEU A 146 -1.45 -2.33 5.13
C LEU A 146 -1.41 -3.78 4.64
N LEU A 147 -2.55 -4.31 4.17
CA LEU A 147 -2.64 -5.65 3.59
C LEU A 147 -1.81 -5.77 2.30
N MET A 148 -1.90 -4.79 1.40
CA MET A 148 -1.12 -4.74 0.17
C MET A 148 0.38 -4.73 0.44
N GLY A 149 0.82 -3.97 1.45
CA GLY A 149 2.22 -3.95 1.90
C GLY A 149 2.68 -5.32 2.39
N ALA A 150 1.89 -5.96 3.25
CA ALA A 150 2.17 -7.31 3.74
C ALA A 150 2.23 -8.33 2.59
N LEU A 151 1.24 -8.34 1.69
CA LEU A 151 1.22 -9.22 0.53
C LEU A 151 2.39 -8.96 -0.43
N SER A 152 2.85 -7.71 -0.55
CA SER A 152 4.01 -7.37 -1.39
C SER A 152 5.29 -7.92 -0.80
N VAL A 153 5.48 -7.83 0.51
CA VAL A 153 6.61 -8.45 1.20
C VAL A 153 6.56 -9.98 1.05
N LEU A 154 5.41 -10.61 1.30
CA LEU A 154 5.25 -12.06 1.21
C LEU A 154 5.48 -12.60 -0.21
N SER A 155 4.87 -11.98 -1.21
CA SER A 155 5.10 -12.35 -2.62
C SER A 155 6.55 -12.07 -3.03
N GLY A 156 7.16 -10.96 -2.59
CA GLY A 156 8.57 -10.68 -2.83
C GLY A 156 9.52 -11.72 -2.22
N LEU A 157 9.22 -12.24 -1.03
CA LEU A 157 9.96 -13.34 -0.40
C LEU A 157 9.86 -14.63 -1.21
N VAL A 158 8.68 -14.96 -1.77
CA VAL A 158 8.51 -16.08 -2.72
C VAL A 158 9.41 -15.89 -3.93
N LEU A 159 9.49 -14.69 -4.49
CA LEU A 159 10.34 -14.42 -5.65
C LEU A 159 11.84 -14.48 -5.33
N TYR A 160 12.21 -14.10 -4.11
CA TYR A 160 13.59 -14.08 -3.66
C TYR A 160 14.13 -15.48 -3.31
N LYS A 161 13.31 -16.32 -2.67
CA LYS A 161 13.71 -17.62 -2.12
C LYS A 161 12.64 -18.72 -2.34
N PRO A 162 12.24 -19.01 -3.58
CA PRO A 162 11.10 -19.87 -3.86
C PRO A 162 11.26 -21.32 -3.37
N VAL A 163 12.50 -21.83 -3.39
CA VAL A 163 12.83 -23.19 -2.93
C VAL A 163 12.93 -23.26 -1.41
N GLN A 164 13.63 -22.29 -0.77
CA GLN A 164 13.72 -22.27 0.69
C GLN A 164 12.37 -22.00 1.35
N LEU A 165 11.49 -21.23 0.70
CA LEU A 165 10.15 -20.88 1.17
C LEU A 165 9.06 -21.63 0.40
N GLN A 166 9.31 -22.88 0.01
CA GLN A 166 8.41 -23.70 -0.81
C GLN A 166 6.95 -23.74 -0.32
N TRP A 167 6.72 -23.74 0.99
CA TRP A 167 5.36 -23.72 1.57
C TRP A 167 4.63 -22.41 1.25
N LEU A 168 5.34 -21.28 1.30
CA LEU A 168 4.80 -19.97 0.96
C LEU A 168 4.61 -19.87 -0.56
N THR A 169 5.55 -20.38 -1.34
CA THR A 169 5.43 -20.50 -2.80
C THR A 169 4.18 -21.28 -3.17
N ALA A 170 3.89 -22.40 -2.49
CA ALA A 170 2.68 -23.19 -2.70
C ALA A 170 1.40 -22.42 -2.33
N LEU A 171 1.42 -21.61 -1.25
CA LEU A 171 0.28 -20.78 -0.86
C LEU A 171 -0.12 -19.76 -1.93
N PHE A 172 0.86 -19.20 -2.65
CA PHE A 172 0.61 -18.31 -3.79
C PHE A 172 0.21 -19.06 -5.08
N GLY A 173 0.18 -20.40 -5.08
CA GLY A 173 -0.10 -21.21 -6.27
C GLY A 173 1.11 -21.46 -7.17
N GLY A 174 2.32 -21.16 -6.68
CA GLY A 174 3.58 -21.33 -7.41
C GLY A 174 4.30 -20.00 -7.67
N TYR A 175 5.49 -20.11 -8.28
CA TYR A 175 6.36 -18.96 -8.57
C TYR A 175 5.71 -17.97 -9.56
N ASP A 176 5.15 -18.49 -10.66
CA ASP A 176 4.57 -17.66 -11.72
C ASP A 176 3.31 -16.89 -11.25
N PRO A 177 2.33 -17.52 -10.59
CA PRO A 177 1.24 -16.77 -9.95
C PRO A 177 1.71 -15.77 -8.90
N ALA A 178 2.74 -16.08 -8.10
CA ALA A 178 3.31 -15.13 -7.14
C ALA A 178 3.89 -13.89 -7.82
N ARG A 179 4.55 -14.05 -8.99
CA ARG A 179 5.04 -12.92 -9.81
C ARG A 179 3.90 -12.04 -10.29
N PHE A 180 2.83 -12.65 -10.77
CA PHE A 180 1.63 -11.92 -11.18
C PHE A 180 1.01 -11.15 -10.01
N VAL A 181 0.84 -11.79 -8.85
CA VAL A 181 0.32 -11.13 -7.65
C VAL A 181 1.21 -9.94 -7.24
N HIS A 182 2.53 -10.11 -7.30
CA HIS A 182 3.47 -9.04 -6.98
C HIS A 182 3.35 -7.85 -7.95
N LEU A 183 3.22 -8.11 -9.26
CA LEU A 183 2.95 -7.04 -10.24
C LEU A 183 1.57 -6.39 -10.02
N LEU A 184 0.54 -7.19 -9.76
CA LEU A 184 -0.80 -6.68 -9.48
C LEU A 184 -0.78 -5.72 -8.29
N LEU A 185 -0.02 -6.03 -7.24
CA LEU A 185 0.16 -5.15 -6.09
C LEU A 185 0.84 -3.82 -6.46
N LEU A 186 1.83 -3.83 -7.36
CA LEU A 186 2.41 -2.60 -7.91
C LEU A 186 1.32 -1.75 -8.59
N ALA A 187 0.50 -2.36 -9.45
CA ALA A 187 -0.58 -1.66 -10.14
C ALA A 187 -1.63 -1.10 -9.16
N LEU A 188 -2.00 -1.87 -8.14
CA LEU A 188 -2.91 -1.43 -7.08
C LEU A 188 -2.31 -0.30 -6.23
N PHE A 189 -1.01 -0.35 -5.92
CA PHE A 189 -0.33 0.75 -5.22
C PHE A 189 -0.28 2.01 -6.08
N ALA A 190 -0.02 1.89 -7.38
CA ALA A 190 -0.05 3.03 -8.30
C ALA A 190 -1.44 3.66 -8.34
N PHE A 191 -2.50 2.85 -8.53
CA PHE A 191 -3.88 3.31 -8.49
C PHE A 191 -4.23 3.99 -7.16
N PHE A 192 -3.90 3.35 -6.04
CA PHE A 192 -4.10 3.92 -4.71
C PHE A 192 -3.38 5.26 -4.56
N THR A 193 -2.12 5.35 -4.99
CA THR A 193 -1.29 6.55 -4.84
C THR A 193 -1.88 7.72 -5.61
N VAL A 194 -2.29 7.50 -6.87
CA VAL A 194 -2.96 8.53 -7.68
C VAL A 194 -4.24 9.01 -7.01
N GLY A 195 -5.13 8.09 -6.62
CA GLY A 195 -6.37 8.44 -5.93
C GLY A 195 -6.13 9.15 -4.60
N HIS A 196 -5.15 8.70 -3.82
CA HIS A 196 -4.76 9.30 -2.55
C HIS A 196 -4.27 10.74 -2.72
N VAL A 197 -3.36 10.98 -3.67
CA VAL A 197 -2.82 12.32 -3.94
C VAL A 197 -3.92 13.27 -4.42
N VAL A 198 -4.84 12.81 -5.28
CA VAL A 198 -6.01 13.61 -5.70
C VAL A 198 -6.87 13.99 -4.49
N LEU A 199 -7.19 13.02 -3.61
CA LEU A 199 -8.01 13.30 -2.43
C LEU A 199 -7.32 14.27 -1.46
N VAL A 200 -6.01 14.16 -1.28
CA VAL A 200 -5.22 15.08 -0.45
C VAL A 200 -5.17 16.48 -1.06
N ALA A 201 -5.03 16.59 -2.38
CA ALA A 201 -5.06 17.88 -3.08
C ALA A 201 -6.43 18.58 -2.93
N LEU A 202 -7.53 17.81 -2.92
CA LEU A 202 -8.88 18.32 -2.67
C LEU A 202 -9.13 18.70 -1.20
N HIS A 203 -8.34 18.18 -0.26
CA HIS A 203 -8.50 18.41 1.19
C HIS A 203 -7.18 18.84 1.85
N PRO A 204 -6.62 20.02 1.51
CA PRO A 204 -5.25 20.41 1.91
C PRO A 204 -5.02 20.47 3.43
N ARG A 205 -6.08 20.60 4.24
CA ARG A 205 -5.98 20.52 5.71
C ARG A 205 -5.40 19.19 6.19
N THR A 206 -5.77 18.08 5.56
CA THR A 206 -5.30 16.74 5.96
C THR A 206 -3.81 16.55 5.70
N PHE A 207 -3.26 17.25 4.69
CA PHE A 207 -1.82 17.27 4.44
C PHE A 207 -1.06 17.93 5.59
N GLY A 208 -1.51 19.11 6.03
CA GLY A 208 -0.91 19.82 7.16
C GLY A 208 -0.92 19.01 8.45
N GLU A 209 -2.00 18.26 8.71
CA GLU A 209 -2.10 17.34 9.85
C GLU A 209 -1.09 16.18 9.75
N MET A 210 -0.82 15.69 8.55
CA MET A 210 0.14 14.61 8.30
C MET A 210 1.60 15.04 8.50
N ILE A 211 1.87 16.34 8.48
CA ILE A 211 3.18 16.91 8.81
C ILE A 211 3.26 17.23 10.31
N THR A 212 2.27 17.97 10.83
CA THR A 212 2.31 18.55 12.19
C THR A 212 1.84 17.60 13.29
N GLY A 213 0.95 16.67 12.96
CA GLY A 213 0.26 15.80 13.91
C GLY A 213 -1.19 16.13 14.19
N GLY A 214 -1.68 17.25 13.67
CA GLY A 214 -2.97 17.83 14.06
C GLY A 214 -2.93 18.46 15.47
N ARG A 215 -3.97 19.24 15.81
CA ARG A 215 -4.13 19.78 17.17
C ARG A 215 -4.52 18.64 18.12
N LYS A 216 -3.92 18.65 19.32
CA LYS A 216 -4.38 17.79 20.41
C LYS A 216 -5.76 18.31 20.84
N PRO A 217 -6.78 17.46 21.03
CA PRO A 217 -8.05 17.92 21.60
C PRO A 217 -7.78 18.56 22.97
N ASP A 218 -8.30 19.77 23.17
CA ASP A 218 -8.24 20.44 24.47
C ASP A 218 -9.01 19.56 25.48
N VAL A 219 -8.36 19.24 26.60
CA VAL A 219 -8.92 18.42 27.68
C VAL A 219 -9.83 19.26 28.54
#